data_AF-A0A2U1AZD3-F1
#
_entry.id   AF-A0A2U1AZD3-F1
#
_cell.length_a   1.000
_cell.length_b   1.000
_cell.length_c   1.000
_cell.angle_alpha   90.00
_cell.angle_beta   90.00
_cell.angle_gamma   90.00
#
_symmetry.space_group_name_H-M   'P 1'
#
loop_
_entity.id
_entity.type
_entity.pdbx_description
1 polymer ?
#
loop_
_entity_poly.entity_id
_entity_poly.type
_entity_poly.pdbx_seq_one_letter_code
_entity_poly.pdbx_strand_id
1 'polypeptide(L)'
;MKQVYLLPVLLCAAFSLEAARGTATAQLHEGAAFSYVSELIVSLQDTIVKGQDTTKVTYVRDDDAKTKKKAPSVKKTRVSYKRDVQRASLTKQSTEGNMVDVIVMQSGRVIRDLNDLQLVGSSGNHLSSQNFIGFENMVLPFEGTVRFRASNLMGTSSIDREVRFTILEPGRWVLRIDL
;
A
#
# COMPACT_ATOMS: atom_id res chain seq x y z
N MET A 1 -33.00 -10.50 56.97
CA MET A 1 -32.28 -9.23 57.24
C MET A 1 -32.06 -8.56 55.88
N LYS A 2 -32.58 -7.35 55.64
CA LYS A 2 -31.86 -6.06 55.77
C LYS A 2 -30.53 -6.05 54.98
N GLN A 3 -30.20 -5.09 54.10
CA GLN A 3 -30.87 -3.82 53.77
C GLN A 3 -30.37 -3.22 52.44
N VAL A 4 -31.34 -2.65 51.72
CA VAL A 4 -31.36 -1.76 50.56
C VAL A 4 -30.32 -0.61 50.54
N TYR A 5 -29.73 -0.40 49.35
CA TYR A 5 -29.35 0.89 48.70
C TYR A 5 -29.34 0.64 47.17
N LEU A 6 -29.96 1.36 46.21
CA LEU A 6 -30.79 2.58 46.16
C LEU A 6 -30.14 3.90 45.68
N LEU A 7 -29.72 3.89 44.40
CA LEU A 7 -29.83 5.00 43.42
C LEU A 7 -28.98 6.29 43.69
N PRO A 8 -29.13 7.39 42.92
CA PRO A 8 -28.46 7.54 41.61
C PRO A 8 -27.77 8.92 41.42
N VAL A 9 -26.77 9.05 40.53
CA VAL A 9 -26.30 10.39 40.10
C VAL A 9 -26.06 10.45 38.59
N LEU A 10 -26.92 11.22 37.91
CA LEU A 10 -26.69 11.79 36.59
C LEU A 10 -25.41 12.64 36.58
N LEU A 11 -24.63 12.56 35.50
CA LEU A 11 -23.83 13.70 35.07
C LEU A 11 -24.07 13.98 33.57
N CYS A 12 -25.10 14.79 33.29
CA CYS A 12 -25.16 15.51 32.03
C CYS A 12 -24.12 16.62 32.07
N ALA A 13 -23.19 16.63 31.12
CA ALA A 13 -22.41 17.81 30.76
C ALA A 13 -22.72 18.14 29.30
N ALA A 14 -23.78 18.92 29.08
CA ALA A 14 -23.96 19.61 27.82
C ALA A 14 -22.87 20.70 27.71
N PHE A 15 -22.18 20.77 26.57
CA PHE A 15 -21.42 21.96 26.21
C PHE A 15 -22.03 22.56 24.95
N SER A 16 -22.43 23.82 25.08
CA SER A 16 -23.21 24.54 24.08
C SER A 16 -22.36 25.01 22.90
N LEU A 17 -23.06 25.17 21.76
CA LEU A 17 -22.92 26.25 20.78
C LEU A 17 -21.72 27.22 20.94
N GLU A 18 -20.97 27.39 19.86
CA GLU A 18 -20.56 28.73 19.43
C GLU A 18 -20.69 28.83 17.89
N ALA A 19 -21.19 29.96 17.40
CA ALA A 19 -21.62 30.14 16.02
C ALA A 19 -20.83 31.27 15.34
N ALA A 20 -19.66 30.93 14.79
CA ALA A 20 -18.88 31.85 13.96
C ALA A 20 -19.54 32.05 12.58
N ARG A 21 -20.33 33.11 12.44
CA ARG A 21 -20.81 33.62 11.15
C ARG A 21 -19.64 34.12 10.31
N GLY A 22 -19.66 33.81 9.00
CA GLY A 22 -18.60 34.20 8.05
C GLY A 22 -19.12 34.31 6.62
N THR A 23 -20.25 34.98 6.41
CA THR A 23 -20.79 35.24 5.06
C THR A 23 -20.10 36.46 4.44
N ALA A 24 -19.37 36.25 3.34
CA ALA A 24 -19.00 37.32 2.40
C ALA A 24 -19.01 36.77 0.97
N THR A 25 -19.68 37.47 0.06
CA THR A 25 -20.05 37.01 -1.28
C THR A 25 -19.16 37.58 -2.39
N ALA A 26 -18.72 36.68 -3.27
CA ALA A 26 -18.72 36.78 -4.74
C ALA A 26 -17.95 37.87 -5.53
N GLN A 27 -17.56 37.45 -6.74
CA GLN A 27 -17.21 38.19 -7.97
C GLN A 27 -15.72 38.51 -8.23
N LEU A 28 -15.18 38.51 -9.46
CA LEU A 28 -15.39 37.83 -10.77
C LEU A 28 -14.62 38.67 -11.82
N HIS A 29 -13.58 38.12 -12.47
CA HIS A 29 -13.12 38.45 -13.84
C HIS A 29 -12.07 37.38 -14.21
N GLU A 30 -12.32 36.45 -15.14
CA GLU A 30 -12.40 36.60 -16.61
C GLU A 30 -11.01 36.61 -17.28
N GLY A 31 -10.79 35.73 -18.28
CA GLY A 31 -9.54 35.71 -19.05
C GLY A 31 -9.19 34.40 -19.79
N ALA A 32 -9.71 34.27 -21.02
CA ALA A 32 -9.19 33.46 -22.13
C ALA A 32 -9.01 31.92 -21.97
N ALA A 33 -9.89 31.18 -22.65
CA ALA A 33 -9.64 29.80 -23.07
C ALA A 33 -8.70 29.75 -24.28
N PHE A 34 -7.89 28.69 -24.40
CA PHE A 34 -7.24 28.31 -25.66
C PHE A 34 -7.40 26.81 -25.92
N SER A 35 -8.30 26.50 -26.85
CA SER A 35 -8.37 25.21 -27.53
C SER A 35 -8.04 25.42 -29.01
N TYR A 36 -7.08 24.69 -29.55
CA TYR A 36 -6.94 24.58 -31.00
C TYR A 36 -6.71 23.13 -31.42
N VAL A 37 -7.59 22.67 -32.30
CA VAL A 37 -7.52 21.38 -33.00
C VAL A 37 -6.81 21.61 -34.32
N SER A 38 -5.99 20.66 -34.78
CA SER A 38 -5.79 20.45 -36.22
C SER A 38 -5.28 19.03 -36.46
N GLU A 39 -6.12 18.23 -37.11
CA GLU A 39 -5.75 16.96 -37.70
C GLU A 39 -4.93 17.21 -38.98
N LEU A 40 -3.99 16.33 -39.29
CA LEU A 40 -3.44 16.23 -40.65
C LEU A 40 -3.29 14.75 -41.02
N ILE A 41 -4.38 14.22 -41.58
CA ILE A 41 -4.39 12.94 -42.28
C ILE A 41 -3.77 13.19 -43.66
N VAL A 42 -2.67 12.50 -43.98
CA VAL A 42 -2.17 12.41 -45.36
C VAL A 42 -2.37 10.98 -45.85
N SER A 43 -3.39 10.81 -46.69
CA SER A 43 -3.60 9.61 -47.48
C SER A 43 -2.66 9.62 -48.68
N LEU A 44 -1.99 8.50 -48.96
CA LEU A 44 -1.39 8.21 -50.26
C LEU A 44 -1.80 6.79 -50.67
N GLN A 45 -2.52 6.71 -51.79
CA GLN A 45 -2.95 5.45 -52.41
C GLN A 45 -2.03 5.11 -53.58
N ASP A 46 -1.85 3.80 -53.76
CA ASP A 46 -1.45 3.05 -54.95
C ASP A 46 -0.69 3.73 -56.11
N THR A 47 0.40 3.08 -56.53
CA THR A 47 0.55 2.71 -57.95
C THR A 47 1.30 1.39 -58.09
N ILE A 48 0.67 0.40 -58.74
CA ILE A 48 1.32 -0.87 -59.12
C ILE A 48 1.90 -0.71 -60.53
N VAL A 49 3.20 -0.96 -60.70
CA VAL A 49 3.83 -1.15 -62.02
C VAL A 49 4.59 -2.48 -62.03
N LYS A 50 4.39 -3.25 -63.11
CA LYS A 50 4.88 -4.64 -63.24
C LYS A 50 6.01 -4.69 -64.26
N GLY A 51 7.20 -5.14 -63.85
CA GLY A 51 8.36 -5.30 -64.74
C GLY A 51 9.45 -6.17 -64.11
N GLN A 52 9.91 -7.18 -64.84
CA GLN A 52 11.08 -8.01 -64.54
C GLN A 52 12.36 -7.20 -64.91
N ASP A 53 13.56 -7.41 -64.37
CA ASP A 53 14.20 -8.68 -63.98
C ASP A 53 15.33 -8.48 -62.91
N THR A 54 15.89 -9.60 -62.43
CA THR A 54 16.94 -9.86 -61.41
C THR A 54 18.05 -8.82 -61.10
N THR A 55 18.44 -8.71 -59.81
CA THR A 55 19.73 -9.24 -59.26
C THR A 55 19.93 -8.98 -57.73
N LYS A 56 19.96 -10.08 -56.94
CA LYS A 56 20.64 -10.40 -55.65
C LYS A 56 20.84 -9.40 -54.47
N VAL A 57 21.01 -10.04 -53.29
CA VAL A 57 21.54 -9.59 -51.97
C VAL A 57 20.57 -8.69 -51.17
N THR A 58 20.21 -8.95 -49.90
CA THR A 58 20.79 -9.80 -48.84
C THR A 58 19.71 -10.59 -48.10
N TYR A 59 20.00 -11.81 -47.63
CA TYR A 59 19.15 -12.51 -46.67
C TYR A 59 19.21 -11.83 -45.30
N VAL A 60 18.17 -11.11 -44.92
CA VAL A 60 17.85 -10.91 -43.49
C VAL A 60 17.09 -12.15 -43.06
N ARG A 61 17.57 -12.85 -42.02
CA ARG A 61 16.79 -13.92 -41.41
C ARG A 61 15.66 -13.29 -40.60
N ASP A 62 14.42 -13.57 -40.99
CA ASP A 62 13.24 -13.39 -40.15
C ASP A 62 13.21 -14.47 -39.03
N ASP A 63 14.28 -14.56 -38.25
CA ASP A 63 14.32 -15.35 -37.01
C ASP A 63 13.63 -14.54 -35.89
N ASP A 64 12.34 -14.27 -36.13
CA ASP A 64 11.27 -14.14 -35.14
C ASP A 64 11.69 -13.58 -33.76
N ALA A 65 12.23 -12.36 -33.75
CA ALA A 65 12.49 -11.59 -32.53
C ALA A 65 11.17 -11.12 -31.89
N LYS A 66 10.36 -12.09 -31.46
CA LYS A 66 9.12 -11.97 -30.68
C LYS A 66 9.46 -11.38 -29.32
N THR A 67 9.72 -10.07 -29.36
CA THR A 67 9.90 -9.19 -28.22
C THR A 67 8.54 -9.13 -27.53
N LYS A 68 8.28 -10.12 -26.68
CA LYS A 68 7.13 -10.18 -25.80
C LYS A 68 7.21 -8.95 -24.90
N LYS A 69 6.57 -7.85 -25.32
CA LYS A 69 6.26 -6.69 -24.48
C LYS A 69 5.56 -7.26 -23.25
N LYS A 70 6.31 -7.41 -22.16
CA LYS A 70 5.77 -7.87 -20.89
C LYS A 70 4.73 -6.83 -20.50
N ALA A 71 3.46 -7.22 -20.55
CA ALA A 71 2.37 -6.35 -20.10
C ALA A 71 2.73 -5.83 -18.70
N PRO A 72 2.46 -4.55 -18.38
CA PRO A 72 2.86 -3.95 -17.13
C PRO A 72 2.37 -4.82 -15.97
N SER A 73 3.29 -5.37 -15.19
CA SER A 73 2.93 -6.27 -14.10
C SER A 73 2.14 -5.48 -13.07
N VAL A 74 0.82 -5.70 -13.03
CA VAL A 74 -0.08 -5.10 -12.04
C VAL A 74 0.55 -5.28 -10.67
N LYS A 75 0.92 -4.18 -10.02
CA LYS A 75 1.54 -4.22 -8.69
C LYS A 75 0.51 -4.86 -7.75
N LYS A 76 0.79 -6.06 -7.26
CA LYS A 76 -0.05 -6.75 -6.28
C LYS A 76 0.47 -6.49 -4.88
N THR A 77 -0.45 -6.43 -3.92
CA THR A 77 -0.13 -6.44 -2.49
C THR A 77 0.81 -7.60 -2.17
N ARG A 78 1.98 -7.32 -1.58
CA ARG A 78 3.05 -8.31 -1.39
C ARG A 78 4.04 -7.92 -0.31
N VAL A 79 4.72 -8.91 0.26
CA VAL A 79 6.01 -8.71 0.93
C VAL A 79 7.06 -8.47 -0.15
N SER A 80 7.83 -7.38 -0.03
CA SER A 80 8.83 -6.95 -1.01
C SER A 80 10.27 -7.27 -0.59
N TYR A 81 10.54 -7.37 0.72
CA TYR A 81 11.85 -7.73 1.26
C TYR A 81 11.73 -8.45 2.61
N LYS A 82 12.67 -9.35 2.91
CA LYS A 82 12.84 -9.97 4.24
C LYS A 82 14.33 -10.18 4.57
N ARG A 83 14.72 -9.95 5.82
CA ARG A 83 16.03 -10.25 6.41
C ARG A 83 15.85 -11.01 7.72
N ASP A 84 16.60 -12.11 7.89
CA ASP A 84 16.66 -12.94 9.11
C ASP A 84 15.29 -13.41 9.64
N VAL A 85 14.37 -13.67 8.72
CA VAL A 85 12.99 -14.12 8.95
C VAL A 85 12.72 -15.37 8.11
N GLN A 86 12.20 -16.43 8.74
CA GLN A 86 11.85 -17.67 8.03
C GLN A 86 10.73 -17.40 7.02
N ARG A 87 9.61 -16.87 7.51
CA ARG A 87 8.41 -16.60 6.72
C ARG A 87 7.83 -15.23 7.04
N ALA A 88 7.40 -14.53 6.00
CA ALA A 88 6.54 -13.36 6.13
C ALA A 88 5.37 -13.55 5.15
N SER A 89 4.15 -13.34 5.62
CA SER A 89 2.93 -13.44 4.81
C SER A 89 1.97 -12.34 5.16
N LEU A 90 1.35 -11.74 4.14
CA LEU A 90 0.30 -10.75 4.30
C LEU A 90 -1.04 -11.40 3.95
N THR A 91 -2.01 -11.34 4.87
CA THR A 91 -3.34 -11.94 4.69
C THR A 91 -4.42 -10.88 4.93
N LYS A 92 -5.40 -10.79 4.02
CA LYS A 92 -6.56 -9.90 4.17
C LYS A 92 -7.55 -10.54 5.14
N GLN A 93 -7.87 -9.85 6.24
CA GLN A 93 -8.87 -10.28 7.24
C GLN A 93 -10.26 -9.71 6.93
N SER A 94 -10.31 -8.46 6.47
CA SER A 94 -11.55 -7.78 6.08
C SER A 94 -11.31 -6.86 4.90
N THR A 95 -12.36 -6.59 4.13
CA THR A 95 -12.39 -5.54 3.09
C THR A 95 -12.56 -4.14 3.68
N GLU A 96 -12.96 -4.05 4.96
CA GLU A 96 -13.23 -2.78 5.66
C GLU A 96 -12.04 -2.33 6.51
N GLY A 97 -11.94 -1.00 6.70
CA GLY A 97 -10.82 -0.34 7.39
C GLY A 97 -9.56 -0.21 6.52
N ASN A 98 -8.58 0.56 7.01
CA ASN A 98 -7.26 0.72 6.39
C ASN A 98 -6.18 0.55 7.48
N MET A 99 -5.93 -0.71 7.86
CA MET A 99 -4.98 -1.05 8.93
C MET A 99 -4.16 -2.30 8.63
N VAL A 100 -2.98 -2.38 9.23
CA VAL A 100 -2.10 -3.57 9.24
C VAL A 100 -1.79 -3.94 10.67
N ASP A 101 -2.13 -5.17 11.03
CA ASP A 101 -1.80 -5.81 12.30
C ASP A 101 -0.53 -6.65 12.11
N VAL A 102 0.50 -6.44 12.93
CA VAL A 102 1.82 -7.08 12.79
C VAL A 102 2.00 -8.12 13.89
N ILE A 103 1.98 -9.39 13.50
CA ILE A 103 2.06 -10.53 14.42
C ILE A 103 3.40 -11.24 14.21
N VAL A 104 4.29 -11.12 15.19
CA VAL A 104 5.57 -11.84 15.22
C VAL A 104 5.42 -13.15 16.00
N MET A 105 5.83 -14.25 15.37
CA MET A 105 5.71 -15.62 15.87
C MET A 105 7.10 -16.24 16.01
N GLN A 106 7.41 -16.86 17.14
CA GLN A 106 8.59 -17.70 17.32
C GLN A 106 8.18 -19.04 17.94
N SER A 107 8.62 -20.15 17.34
CA SER A 107 8.33 -21.51 17.84
C SER A 107 6.84 -21.75 18.15
N GLY A 108 5.95 -21.21 17.32
CA GLY A 108 4.49 -21.34 17.47
C GLY A 108 3.81 -20.38 18.47
N ARG A 109 4.56 -19.51 19.16
CA ARG A 109 4.00 -18.51 20.10
C ARG A 109 4.14 -17.09 19.54
N VAL A 110 3.14 -16.24 19.82
CA VAL A 110 3.22 -14.79 19.56
C VAL A 110 4.22 -14.16 20.52
N ILE A 111 5.17 -13.38 20.02
CA ILE A 111 6.03 -12.50 20.83
C ILE A 111 5.50 -11.08 20.74
N ARG A 112 5.32 -10.44 21.89
CA ARG A 112 4.88 -9.05 22.02
C ARG A 112 6.02 -8.12 22.42
N ASP A 113 6.92 -8.61 23.27
CA ASP A 113 8.08 -7.87 23.77
C ASP A 113 9.23 -7.92 22.75
N LEU A 114 9.08 -7.14 21.68
CA LEU A 114 10.08 -6.97 20.62
C LEU A 114 11.06 -5.87 21.00
N ASN A 115 12.37 -6.19 21.04
CA ASN A 115 13.40 -5.20 21.29
C ASN A 115 13.62 -4.32 20.05
N ASP A 116 13.98 -3.05 20.25
CA ASP A 116 14.33 -2.09 19.18
C ASP A 116 13.30 -2.03 18.03
N LEU A 117 12.01 -2.17 18.37
CA LEU A 117 10.91 -2.18 17.41
C LEU A 117 10.77 -0.81 16.73
N GLN A 118 10.89 -0.81 15.40
CA GLN A 118 10.72 0.36 14.54
C GLN A 118 9.69 0.05 13.45
N LEU A 119 8.64 0.87 13.41
CA LEU A 119 7.59 0.84 12.40
C LEU A 119 7.73 2.08 11.52
N VAL A 120 7.98 1.89 10.23
CA VAL A 120 8.09 2.97 9.25
C VAL A 120 7.08 2.72 8.13
N GLY A 121 6.09 3.61 8.01
CA GLY A 121 5.08 3.57 6.96
C GLY A 121 5.19 4.79 6.04
N SER A 122 4.78 4.65 4.78
CA SER A 122 4.72 5.77 3.83
C SER A 122 3.60 6.77 4.13
N SER A 123 2.61 6.38 4.93
CA SER A 123 1.44 7.19 5.32
C SER A 123 0.76 6.60 6.57
N GLY A 124 -0.22 7.30 7.13
CA GLY A 124 -0.98 6.85 8.30
C GLY A 124 -0.20 6.93 9.62
N ASN A 125 -0.80 6.37 10.67
CA ASN A 125 -0.24 6.33 12.01
C ASN A 125 0.36 4.94 12.27
N HIS A 126 1.47 4.87 13.00
CA HIS A 126 1.95 3.62 13.58
C HIS A 126 1.54 3.55 15.06
N LEU A 127 1.11 2.37 15.50
CA LEU A 127 0.75 2.11 16.90
C LEU A 127 1.57 0.93 17.41
N SER A 128 2.25 1.13 18.52
CA SER A 128 3.01 0.09 19.23
C SER A 128 2.57 0.10 20.69
N SER A 129 1.82 -0.92 21.07
CA SER A 129 1.27 -1.15 22.40
C SER A 129 1.37 -2.64 22.74
N GLN A 130 1.19 -2.99 24.02
CA GLN A 130 1.27 -4.38 24.45
C GLN A 130 0.25 -5.31 23.77
N ASN A 131 -0.87 -4.77 23.28
CA ASN A 131 -1.95 -5.55 22.66
C ASN A 131 -2.02 -5.43 21.13
N PHE A 132 -1.40 -4.39 20.54
CA PHE A 132 -1.43 -4.13 19.11
C PHE A 132 -0.13 -3.47 18.65
N ILE A 133 0.45 -4.02 17.59
CA ILE A 133 1.62 -3.50 16.88
C ILE A 133 1.22 -3.39 15.42
N GLY A 134 1.29 -2.21 14.82
CA GLY A 134 0.79 -2.05 13.47
C GLY A 134 0.67 -0.64 12.94
N PHE A 135 -0.09 -0.51 11.86
CA PHE A 135 -0.37 0.72 11.15
C PHE A 135 -1.89 0.94 11.03
N GLU A 136 -2.33 2.18 11.16
CA GLU A 136 -3.74 2.60 11.06
C GLU A 136 -3.87 3.83 10.17
N ASN A 137 -5.07 4.05 9.61
CA ASN A 137 -5.40 5.19 8.75
C ASN A 137 -4.44 5.35 7.56
N MET A 138 -4.01 4.22 6.99
CA MET A 138 -3.07 4.18 5.86
C MET A 138 -3.71 4.77 4.59
N VAL A 139 -2.93 5.53 3.82
CA VAL A 139 -3.28 5.98 2.46
C VAL A 139 -2.62 5.05 1.45
N LEU A 140 -3.40 4.58 0.47
CA LEU A 140 -2.94 3.65 -0.56
C LEU A 140 -2.37 4.38 -1.79
N PRO A 141 -1.33 3.85 -2.45
CA PRO A 141 -0.57 2.65 -2.08
C PRO A 141 0.29 2.88 -0.83
N PHE A 142 0.24 1.92 0.10
CA PHE A 142 0.98 1.98 1.34
C PHE A 142 2.23 1.11 1.26
N GLU A 143 3.38 1.64 1.66
CA GLU A 143 4.62 0.89 1.84
C GLU A 143 5.02 0.90 3.31
N GLY A 144 5.17 -0.30 3.89
CA GLY A 144 5.48 -0.50 5.30
C GLY A 144 6.80 -1.24 5.47
N THR A 145 7.58 -0.84 6.47
CA THR A 145 8.80 -1.48 6.93
C THR A 145 8.69 -1.73 8.43
N VAL A 146 8.90 -2.98 8.82
CA VAL A 146 8.97 -3.42 10.21
C VAL A 146 10.40 -3.89 10.49
N ARG A 147 11.06 -3.27 11.45
CA ARG A 147 12.38 -3.65 11.95
C ARG A 147 12.30 -3.92 13.44
N PHE A 148 12.99 -4.95 13.90
CA PHE A 148 13.04 -5.32 15.32
C PHE A 148 14.21 -6.26 15.58
N ARG A 149 14.57 -6.36 16.85
CA ARG A 149 15.58 -7.27 17.38
C ARG A 149 14.91 -8.33 18.24
N ALA A 150 15.25 -9.59 18.01
CA ALA A 150 14.80 -10.71 18.85
C ALA A 150 15.85 -11.83 18.88
N SER A 151 15.78 -12.72 19.85
CA SER A 151 16.72 -13.84 19.97
C SER A 151 16.64 -14.81 18.78
N ASN A 152 17.72 -15.51 18.49
CA ASN A 152 17.73 -16.68 17.62
C ASN A 152 16.96 -17.86 18.28
N LEU A 153 16.72 -18.95 17.54
CA LEU A 153 16.02 -20.13 18.06
C LEU A 153 16.74 -20.82 19.24
N MET A 154 18.05 -20.59 19.41
CA MET A 154 18.85 -21.13 20.51
C MET A 154 18.85 -20.23 21.76
N GLY A 155 18.27 -19.02 21.69
CA GLY A 155 18.31 -18.04 22.76
C GLY A 155 19.68 -17.37 23.00
N THR A 156 20.70 -17.67 22.20
CA THR A 156 22.11 -17.31 22.46
C THR A 156 22.53 -15.93 21.97
N SER A 157 21.86 -15.42 20.93
CA SER A 157 22.19 -14.12 20.32
C SER A 157 20.94 -13.41 19.82
N SER A 158 20.93 -12.08 19.89
CA SER A 158 19.90 -11.23 19.30
C SER A 158 20.24 -10.86 17.85
N ILE A 159 19.26 -10.92 16.94
CA ILE A 159 19.44 -10.69 15.49
C ILE A 159 18.46 -9.60 15.01
N ASP A 160 18.99 -8.71 14.16
CA ASP A 160 18.28 -7.55 13.58
C ASP A 160 17.48 -7.91 12.33
N ARG A 161 16.18 -8.07 12.51
CA ARG A 161 15.25 -8.52 11.49
C ARG A 161 14.57 -7.35 10.79
N GLU A 162 14.17 -7.58 9.55
CA GLU A 162 13.51 -6.56 8.74
C GLU A 162 12.58 -7.19 7.72
N VAL A 163 11.36 -6.65 7.62
CA VAL A 163 10.36 -7.03 6.62
C VAL A 163 9.83 -5.75 5.97
N ARG A 164 9.81 -5.71 4.65
CA ARG A 164 9.17 -4.63 3.88
C ARG A 164 8.02 -5.19 3.05
N PHE A 165 6.94 -4.44 2.93
CA PHE A 165 5.73 -4.85 2.23
C PHE A 165 5.02 -3.66 1.58
N THR A 166 4.19 -3.95 0.58
CA THR A 166 3.38 -2.96 -0.15
C THR A 166 1.93 -3.43 -0.15
N ILE A 167 0.99 -2.52 0.12
CA ILE A 167 -0.46 -2.74 0.07
C ILE A 167 -1.08 -1.78 -0.94
N LEU A 168 -1.89 -2.32 -1.85
CA LEU A 168 -2.56 -1.54 -2.90
C LEU A 168 -4.09 -1.58 -2.80
N GLU A 169 -4.64 -2.38 -1.88
CA GLU A 169 -6.09 -2.53 -1.70
C GLU A 169 -6.51 -2.16 -0.27
N PRO A 170 -7.68 -1.51 -0.11
CA PRO A 170 -8.24 -1.24 1.21
C PRO A 170 -8.63 -2.53 1.93
N GLY A 171 -8.67 -2.45 3.25
CA GLY A 171 -9.01 -3.54 4.15
C GLY A 171 -8.11 -3.62 5.39
N ARG A 172 -8.51 -4.50 6.31
CA ARG A 172 -7.68 -4.94 7.43
C ARG A 172 -6.77 -6.07 6.96
N TRP A 173 -5.46 -5.84 7.04
CA TRP A 173 -4.44 -6.83 6.70
C TRP A 173 -3.72 -7.31 7.96
N VAL A 174 -3.25 -8.56 7.95
CA VAL A 174 -2.36 -9.13 8.97
C VAL A 174 -1.02 -9.44 8.30
N LEU A 175 0.04 -8.83 8.79
CA LEU A 175 1.42 -9.21 8.49
C LEU A 175 1.88 -10.21 9.55
N ARG A 176 1.86 -11.49 9.18
CA ARG A 176 2.44 -12.56 10.01
C ARG A 176 3.91 -12.74 9.66
N ILE A 177 4.76 -12.74 10.69
CA ILE A 177 6.22 -12.91 10.59
C ILE A 177 6.60 -14.10 11.47
N ASP A 178 7.07 -15.21 10.90
CA ASP A 178 7.56 -16.39 11.64
C ASP A 178 9.10 -16.42 11.69
N LEU A 179 9.65 -16.63 12.90
CA LEU A 179 11.08 -16.57 13.27
C LEU A 179 11.73 -17.93 13.53
#